data_AF-A0AAU2T0F9-F1
#
_entry.id   AF-A0AAU2T0F9-F1
#
_cell.length_a   1.000
_cell.length_b   1.000
_cell.length_c   1.000
_cell.angle_alpha   90.00
_cell.angle_beta   90.00
_cell.angle_gamma   90.00
#
_symmetry.space_group_name_H-M   'P 1'
#
loop_
_entity.id
_entity.type
_entity.pdbx_description
1 polymer ?
#
loop_
_entity_poly.entity_id
_entity_poly.type
_entity_poly.pdbx_seq_one_letter_code
_entity_poly.pdbx_strand_id
1 'polypeptide(L)'
;MDWTLDIMGPIETVEIRDYLAEGLRLGHEDLRAGREKIMLPEDVLDQYEELDEIAEEYGTSQMLSALLACSDAPEGLSGEVLYGVLGFCYEAVLDREDIPVYSLGAELENARCREVIEFQKQAVSEALGNSG
;
A
#
# COMPACT_ATOMS: atom_id res chain seq x y z
N MET A 1 -11.05 -0.32 -2.66
CA MET A 1 -10.39 -0.17 -3.98
C MET A 1 -10.29 1.31 -4.28
N ASP A 2 -11.42 2.02 -4.26
CA ASP A 2 -11.53 3.45 -4.55
C ASP A 2 -10.60 4.31 -3.69
N TRP A 3 -10.61 4.19 -2.36
CA TRP A 3 -9.80 5.09 -1.51
C TRP A 3 -8.28 5.03 -1.78
N THR A 4 -7.68 3.83 -1.89
CA THR A 4 -6.23 3.70 -2.11
C THR A 4 -5.82 4.22 -3.48
N LEU A 5 -6.58 3.91 -4.54
CA LEU A 5 -6.29 4.42 -5.88
C LEU A 5 -6.60 5.93 -6.02
N ASP A 6 -7.66 6.41 -5.36
CA ASP A 6 -8.07 7.83 -5.36
C ASP A 6 -7.11 8.72 -4.59
N ILE A 7 -6.55 8.22 -3.47
CA ILE A 7 -5.56 8.95 -2.65
C ILE A 7 -4.22 9.00 -3.36
N MET A 8 -3.81 7.90 -3.98
CA MET A 8 -2.52 7.83 -4.66
C MET A 8 -2.55 8.61 -5.97
N GLY A 9 -3.72 8.93 -6.53
CA GLY A 9 -3.81 9.65 -7.79
C GLY A 9 -3.41 8.78 -9.00
N PRO A 10 -3.41 9.35 -10.21
CA PRO A 10 -3.19 8.57 -11.42
C PRO A 10 -1.75 8.03 -11.47
N ILE A 11 -1.62 6.75 -11.82
CA ILE A 11 -0.34 6.13 -12.21
C ILE A 11 -0.33 6.07 -13.74
N GLU A 12 0.62 6.77 -14.34
CA GLU A 12 0.72 6.93 -15.80
C GLU A 12 1.40 5.73 -16.47
N THR A 13 2.35 5.10 -15.79
CA THR A 13 3.04 3.89 -16.22
C THR A 13 2.05 2.73 -16.20
N VAL A 14 1.67 2.30 -17.40
CA VAL A 14 0.59 1.32 -17.63
C VAL A 14 0.90 0.01 -16.94
N GLU A 15 2.14 -0.46 -17.05
CA GLU A 15 2.62 -1.72 -16.51
C GLU A 15 2.49 -1.75 -14.97
N ILE A 16 2.95 -0.69 -14.31
CA ILE A 16 2.85 -0.53 -12.85
C ILE A 16 1.39 -0.45 -12.40
N ARG A 17 0.59 0.37 -13.10
CA ARG A 17 -0.83 0.53 -12.77
C ARG A 17 -1.58 -0.79 -12.89
N ASP A 18 -1.37 -1.51 -13.99
CA ASP A 18 -2.08 -2.75 -14.27
C ASP A 18 -1.65 -3.85 -13.28
N TYR A 19 -0.37 -3.88 -12.91
CA TYR A 19 0.15 -4.75 -11.84
C TYR A 19 -0.50 -4.49 -10.49
N LEU A 20 -0.52 -3.23 -10.04
CA LEU A 20 -1.12 -2.84 -8.76
C LEU A 20 -2.63 -3.10 -8.76
N ALA A 21 -3.31 -2.82 -9.87
CA ALA A 21 -4.74 -3.10 -10.02
C ALA A 21 -5.03 -4.59 -9.89
N GLU A 22 -4.21 -5.44 -10.52
CA GLU A 22 -4.35 -6.89 -10.43
C GLU A 22 -4.08 -7.41 -9.02
N GLY A 23 -3.00 -6.98 -8.37
CA GLY A 23 -2.69 -7.36 -6.99
C GLY A 23 -3.77 -6.94 -5.99
N LEU A 24 -4.30 -5.73 -6.12
CA LEU A 24 -5.43 -5.25 -5.30
C LEU A 24 -6.71 -6.05 -5.55
N ARG A 25 -6.98 -6.41 -6.82
CA ARG A 25 -8.12 -7.25 -7.19
C ARG A 25 -8.01 -8.63 -6.53
N LEU A 26 -6.86 -9.27 -6.64
CA LEU A 26 -6.57 -10.58 -6.03
C LEU A 26 -6.69 -10.53 -4.51
N GLY A 27 -6.08 -9.52 -3.87
CA GLY A 27 -6.19 -9.34 -2.43
C GLY A 27 -7.64 -9.17 -1.95
N HIS A 28 -8.46 -8.46 -2.71
CA HIS A 28 -9.88 -8.31 -2.39
C HIS A 28 -10.67 -9.62 -2.54
N GLU A 29 -10.34 -10.44 -3.54
CA GLU A 29 -10.92 -11.76 -3.71
C GLU A 29 -10.55 -12.71 -2.56
N ASP A 30 -9.29 -12.66 -2.11
CA ASP A 30 -8.82 -13.44 -0.97
C ASP A 30 -9.49 -13.04 0.35
N LEU A 31 -9.62 -11.72 0.59
CA LEU A 31 -10.38 -11.20 1.74
C LEU A 31 -11.84 -11.68 1.71
N ARG A 32 -12.49 -11.62 0.54
CA ARG A 32 -13.87 -12.12 0.37
C ARG A 32 -13.99 -13.62 0.58
N ALA A 33 -12.96 -14.38 0.23
CA ALA A 33 -12.88 -15.81 0.45
C ALA A 33 -12.53 -16.18 1.91
N GLY A 34 -12.29 -15.19 2.78
CA GLY A 34 -11.93 -15.39 4.17
C GLY A 34 -10.51 -15.91 4.37
N ARG A 35 -9.61 -15.66 3.41
CA ARG A 35 -8.19 -15.99 3.57
C ARG A 35 -7.52 -14.95 4.47
N GLU A 36 -6.55 -15.41 5.24
CA GLU A 36 -5.79 -14.59 6.19
C GLU A 36 -4.61 -13.85 5.52
N LYS A 37 -4.36 -14.13 4.24
CA LYS A 37 -3.32 -13.49 3.44
C LYS A 37 -3.70 -13.35 1.98
N ILE A 38 -3.08 -12.37 1.33
CA ILE A 38 -3.12 -12.20 -0.12
C ILE A 38 -2.20 -13.25 -0.74
N MET A 39 -2.68 -13.93 -1.77
CA MET A 39 -1.96 -14.92 -2.53
C MET A 39 -1.75 -14.39 -3.95
N LEU A 40 -0.58 -13.79 -4.19
CA LEU A 40 -0.20 -13.43 -5.55
C LEU A 40 0.31 -14.67 -6.29
N PRO A 41 -0.13 -14.91 -7.54
CA PRO A 41 0.40 -16.00 -8.35
C PRO A 41 1.86 -15.73 -8.76
N GLU A 42 2.62 -16.79 -9.04
CA GLU A 42 4.07 -16.73 -9.29
C GLU A 42 4.44 -15.76 -10.43
N ASP A 43 3.62 -15.69 -11.48
CA ASP A 43 3.81 -14.77 -12.61
C ASP A 43 3.69 -13.29 -12.20
N VAL A 44 2.89 -12.97 -11.17
CA VAL A 44 2.79 -11.63 -10.58
C VAL A 44 3.98 -11.38 -9.64
N LEU A 45 4.48 -12.39 -8.93
CA LEU A 45 5.67 -12.22 -8.10
C LEU A 45 6.92 -11.99 -8.96
N ASP A 46 7.08 -12.75 -10.04
CA ASP A 46 8.23 -12.67 -10.95
C ASP A 46 8.33 -11.31 -11.67
N GLN A 47 7.19 -10.64 -11.90
CA GLN A 47 7.14 -9.31 -12.52
C GLN A 47 7.65 -8.18 -11.60
N TYR A 48 7.71 -8.40 -10.28
CA TYR A 48 8.03 -7.35 -9.32
C TYR A 48 9.38 -6.68 -9.61
N GLU A 49 10.44 -7.48 -9.82
CA GLU A 49 11.80 -6.95 -10.01
C GLU A 49 11.88 -6.07 -11.26
N GLU A 50 11.28 -6.50 -12.36
CA GLU A 50 11.25 -5.74 -13.62
C GLU A 50 10.44 -4.43 -13.48
N LEU A 51 9.37 -4.46 -12.68
CA LEU A 51 8.51 -3.30 -12.46
C LEU A 51 9.12 -2.27 -11.51
N ASP A 52 9.83 -2.71 -10.47
CA ASP A 52 10.54 -1.82 -9.55
C ASP A 52 11.67 -1.06 -10.26
N GLU A 53 12.34 -1.69 -11.24
CA GLU A 53 13.35 -1.03 -12.08
C GLU A 53 12.80 0.13 -12.92
N ILE A 54 11.51 0.11 -13.25
CA ILE A 54 10.85 1.15 -14.07
C ILE A 54 9.92 2.06 -13.25
N ALA A 55 9.92 1.91 -11.93
CA ALA A 55 9.10 2.69 -10.99
C ALA A 55 9.65 4.12 -10.77
N GLU A 56 9.67 4.91 -11.85
CA GLU A 56 10.18 6.29 -11.84
C GLU A 56 9.16 7.31 -11.30
N GLU A 57 7.87 6.98 -11.32
CA GLU A 57 6.83 7.84 -10.79
C GLU A 57 6.86 7.87 -9.26
N TYR A 58 6.75 9.07 -8.68
CA TYR A 58 6.74 9.25 -7.23
C TYR A 58 5.74 8.31 -6.53
N GLY A 59 6.23 7.60 -5.53
CA GLY A 59 5.49 6.66 -4.69
C GLY A 59 5.23 5.28 -5.30
N THR A 60 5.54 5.04 -6.57
CA THR A 60 5.19 3.76 -7.22
C THR A 60 6.01 2.57 -6.69
N SER A 61 7.31 2.73 -6.45
CA SER A 61 8.16 1.68 -5.84
C SER A 61 7.66 1.28 -4.44
N GLN A 62 7.25 2.26 -3.64
CA GLN A 62 6.67 2.00 -2.32
C GLN A 62 5.32 1.28 -2.41
N MET A 63 4.49 1.60 -3.41
CA MET A 63 3.24 0.88 -3.65
C MET A 63 3.48 -0.57 -4.06
N LEU A 64 4.45 -0.83 -4.94
CA LEU A 64 4.85 -2.19 -5.32
C LEU A 64 5.33 -2.97 -4.08
N SER A 65 6.18 -2.34 -3.25
CA SER A 65 6.70 -2.92 -2.00
C SER A 65 5.58 -3.24 -1.01
N ALA A 66 4.57 -2.38 -0.87
CA ALA A 66 3.43 -2.61 0.01
C ALA A 66 2.64 -3.86 -0.40
N LEU A 67 2.38 -4.01 -1.71
CA LEU A 67 1.66 -5.17 -2.25
C LEU A 67 2.45 -6.46 -2.04
N LEU A 68 3.76 -6.44 -2.33
CA LEU A 68 4.63 -7.60 -2.13
C LEU A 68 4.69 -8.00 -0.64
N ALA A 69 4.87 -7.03 0.26
CA ALA A 69 4.89 -7.25 1.70
C ALA A 69 3.58 -7.88 2.23
N CYS A 70 2.44 -7.57 1.61
CA CYS A 70 1.19 -8.24 1.96
C CYS A 70 1.16 -9.72 1.55
N SER A 71 1.75 -10.06 0.40
CA SER A 71 1.78 -11.42 -0.13
C SER A 71 2.82 -12.31 0.57
N ASP A 72 3.98 -11.75 0.88
CA ASP A 72 5.13 -12.47 1.43
C ASP A 72 5.05 -12.66 2.96
N ALA A 73 3.96 -12.20 3.57
CA ALA A 73 3.71 -12.29 5.00
C ALA A 73 3.64 -13.78 5.46
N PRO A 74 4.64 -14.28 6.22
CA PRO A 74 4.82 -15.72 6.44
C PRO A 74 3.70 -16.35 7.29
N GLU A 75 3.16 -15.60 8.25
CA GLU A 75 2.09 -16.02 9.18
C GLU A 75 0.83 -15.17 9.01
N GLY A 76 0.63 -14.60 7.82
CA GLY A 76 -0.39 -13.58 7.58
C GLY A 76 0.03 -12.19 8.05
N LEU A 77 -0.90 -11.24 7.97
CA LEU A 77 -0.64 -9.82 8.25
C LEU A 77 -0.56 -9.56 9.76
N SER A 78 0.53 -9.99 10.39
CA SER A 78 0.83 -9.67 11.79
C SER A 78 0.91 -8.14 12.00
N GLY A 79 0.82 -7.67 13.25
CA GLY A 79 0.90 -6.24 13.55
C GLY A 79 2.21 -5.59 13.05
N GLU A 80 3.32 -6.33 13.05
CA GLU A 80 4.60 -5.87 12.52
C GLU A 80 4.59 -5.76 10.99
N VAL A 81 4.05 -6.76 10.30
CA VAL A 81 3.90 -6.74 8.84
C VAL A 81 2.96 -5.61 8.42
N LEU A 82 1.83 -5.45 9.11
CA LEU A 82 0.88 -4.36 8.87
C LEU A 82 1.54 -3.01 9.08
N TYR A 83 2.35 -2.84 10.11
CA TYR A 83 3.09 -1.59 10.30
C TYR A 83 4.02 -1.29 9.12
N GLY A 84 4.74 -2.30 8.60
CA GLY A 84 5.56 -2.16 7.40
C GLY A 84 4.76 -1.79 6.15
N VAL A 85 3.66 -2.50 5.89
CA VAL A 85 2.76 -2.23 4.74
C VAL A 85 2.18 -0.81 4.83
N LEU A 86 1.71 -0.39 6.00
CA LEU A 86 1.18 0.96 6.22
C LEU A 86 2.27 2.02 6.10
N GLY A 87 3.50 1.69 6.50
CA GLY A 87 4.69 2.52 6.30
C GLY A 87 4.95 2.77 4.82
N PHE A 88 5.01 1.73 3.99
CA PHE A 88 5.17 1.88 2.54
C PHE A 88 4.03 2.72 1.92
N CYS A 89 2.79 2.48 2.33
CA CYS A 89 1.66 3.30 1.86
C CYS A 89 1.82 4.78 2.24
N TYR A 90 2.37 5.08 3.42
CA TYR A 90 2.60 6.45 3.84
C TYR A 90 3.78 7.10 3.11
N GLU A 91 4.88 6.37 2.93
CA GLU A 91 6.04 6.82 2.16
C GLU A 91 5.66 7.15 0.71
N ALA A 92 4.79 6.34 0.09
CA ALA A 92 4.25 6.64 -1.24
C ALA A 92 3.55 8.01 -1.30
N VAL A 93 2.82 8.38 -0.24
CA VAL A 93 2.12 9.66 -0.15
C VAL A 93 3.12 10.81 0.04
N LEU A 94 4.12 10.62 0.91
CA LEU A 94 5.15 11.64 1.14
C LEU A 94 5.92 11.97 -0.14
N ASP A 95 6.25 10.93 -0.91
CA ASP A 95 6.98 11.06 -2.18
C ASP A 95 6.13 11.81 -3.21
N ARG A 96 4.83 11.48 -3.32
CA ARG A 96 3.91 12.14 -4.26
C ARG A 96 3.59 13.59 -3.90
N GLU A 97 3.57 13.91 -2.62
CA GLU A 97 3.38 15.26 -2.13
C GLU A 97 4.68 16.09 -2.17
N ASP A 98 5.79 15.52 -2.66
CA ASP A 98 7.12 16.14 -2.76
C ASP A 98 7.52 16.83 -1.45
N ILE A 99 7.29 16.15 -0.31
CA ILE A 99 7.56 16.74 1.00
C ILE A 99 9.08 16.78 1.21
N PRO A 100 9.72 17.96 1.18
CA PRO A 100 11.19 18.05 1.02
C PRO A 100 11.96 17.64 2.27
N VAL A 101 11.25 17.53 3.41
CA VAL A 101 11.81 17.17 4.71
C VAL A 101 10.77 16.36 5.47
N TYR A 102 11.10 15.11 5.80
CA TYR A 102 10.39 14.27 6.78
C TYR A 102 10.47 14.90 8.17
N SER A 103 9.70 15.97 8.35
CA SER A 103 9.56 16.68 9.59
C SER A 103 8.09 16.65 9.98
N LEU A 104 7.86 16.42 11.27
CA LEU A 104 6.52 16.44 11.84
C LEU A 104 5.75 17.73 11.49
N GLY A 105 6.45 18.87 11.39
CA GLY A 105 5.82 20.14 10.98
C GLY A 105 5.25 20.11 9.57
N ALA A 106 6.04 19.64 8.59
CA ALA A 106 5.60 19.54 7.20
C ALA A 106 4.45 18.53 7.02
N GLU A 107 4.53 17.39 7.72
CA GLU A 107 3.47 16.36 7.70
C GLU A 107 2.16 16.86 8.32
N LEU A 108 2.22 17.66 9.40
CA LEU A 108 1.05 18.25 10.04
C LEU A 108 0.38 19.33 9.17
N GLU A 109 1.16 20.04 8.36
CA GLU A 109 0.66 21.08 7.46
C GLU A 109 0.08 20.49 6.17
N ASN A 110 0.55 19.31 5.74
CA ASN A 110 0.02 18.61 4.58
C ASN A 110 -1.35 17.97 4.88
N ALA A 111 -2.35 18.24 4.02
CA ALA A 111 -3.70 17.70 4.19
C ALA A 111 -3.78 16.19 3.91
N ARG A 112 -3.06 15.71 2.89
CA ARG A 112 -3.02 14.29 2.52
C ARG A 112 -2.34 13.43 3.56
N CYS A 113 -1.22 13.88 4.12
CA CYS A 113 -0.57 13.17 5.23
C CYS A 113 -1.55 12.94 6.39
N ARG A 114 -2.29 13.97 6.77
CA ARG A 114 -3.31 13.86 7.85
C ARG A 114 -4.44 12.91 7.49
N GLU A 115 -4.97 12.97 6.26
CA GLU A 115 -6.03 12.07 5.81
C GLU A 115 -5.58 10.60 5.86
N VAL A 116 -4.35 10.31 5.43
CA VAL A 116 -3.79 8.96 5.44
C VAL A 116 -3.56 8.46 6.86
N ILE A 117 -2.97 9.30 7.72
CA ILE A 117 -2.78 8.96 9.14
C ILE A 117 -4.12 8.66 9.82
N GLU A 118 -5.15 9.48 9.61
CA GLU A 118 -6.46 9.25 10.21
C GLU A 118 -7.13 7.98 9.68
N PHE A 119 -7.02 7.72 8.37
CA PHE A 119 -7.50 6.46 7.79
C PHE A 119 -6.78 5.25 8.40
N GLN A 120 -5.46 5.29 8.53
CA GLN A 120 -4.69 4.19 9.11
C GLN A 120 -5.05 3.96 10.59
N LYS A 121 -5.20 5.02 11.38
CA LYS A 121 -5.67 4.93 12.77
C LYS A 121 -7.06 4.31 12.85
N GLN A 122 -7.98 4.73 11.98
CA GLN A 122 -9.33 4.17 11.95
C GLN A 122 -9.30 2.68 11.61
N ALA A 123 -8.57 2.29 10.56
CA ALA A 123 -8.45 0.88 10.15
C ALA A 123 -7.87 0.00 11.27
N VAL A 124 -6.81 0.47 11.95
CA VAL A 124 -6.23 -0.24 13.11
C VAL A 124 -7.23 -0.32 14.27
N SER A 125 -7.95 0.77 14.57
CA SER A 125 -8.95 0.78 15.63
C SER A 125 -10.12 -0.18 15.36
N GLU A 126 -10.58 -0.25 14.11
CA GLU A 126 -11.65 -1.17 13.70
C GLU A 126 -11.20 -2.63 13.81
N ALA A 127 -9.97 -2.93 13.39
CA ALA A 127 -9.39 -4.27 13.53
C ALA A 127 -9.29 -4.70 15.01
N LEU A 128 -8.82 -3.81 15.89
CA LEU A 128 -8.73 -4.07 17.33
C LEU A 128 -10.11 -4.18 18.01
N GLY A 129 -11.08 -3.37 17.56
CA GLY A 129 -12.46 -3.38 18.08
C GLY A 129 -13.27 -4.61 17.67
N ASN A 130 -12.97 -5.19 16.50
CA ASN A 130 -13.58 -6.44 16.01
C ASN A 130 -12.91 -7.71 16.57
N SER A 131 -11.87 -7.56 17.39
CA SER A 131 -11.17 -8.68 18.05
C SER A 131 -11.80 -9.08 19.41
N GLY A 132 -13.02 -8.64 19.70
CA GLY A 132 -13.76 -8.83 20.95
C GLY A 132 -14.98 -9.75 20.84
#